data_AF-K8EFY6-F1
#
_entry.id   AF-K8EFY6-F1
#
_cell.length_a   1.000
_cell.length_b   1.000
_cell.length_c   1.000
_cell.angle_alpha   90.00
_cell.angle_beta   90.00
_cell.angle_gamma   90.00
#
_symmetry.space_group_name_H-M   'P 1'
#
loop_
_entity.id
_entity.type
_entity.pdbx_description
1 polymer ?
#
loop_
_entity_poly.entity_id
_entity_poly.type
_entity_poly.pdbx_seq_one_letter_code
_entity_poly.pdbx_strand_id
1 'polypeptide(L)'
;MTILMILFALILFATAGFLLSGKASILIINEKENQHAANQVFFKSYGALLLLCGIFALVLIFIHSTWLLLLFLVATCAIMLLLILGLNRRID
;
A
#
# COMPACT_ATOMS: atom_id res chain seq x y z
N MET A 1 0.03 -16.36 -15.57
CA MET A 1 -0.46 -15.03 -15.16
C MET A 1 -1.26 -15.10 -13.85
N THR A 2 -2.19 -16.02 -13.74
CA THR A 2 -3.07 -16.22 -12.57
C THR A 2 -2.33 -16.41 -11.24
N ILE A 3 -1.33 -17.31 -11.19
CA ILE A 3 -0.52 -17.57 -9.99
C ILE A 3 0.25 -16.32 -9.55
N LEU A 4 0.82 -15.58 -10.51
CA LEU A 4 1.57 -14.35 -10.24
C LEU A 4 0.66 -13.26 -9.67
N MET A 5 -0.57 -13.13 -10.20
CA MET A 5 -1.57 -12.18 -9.69
C MET A 5 -2.06 -12.54 -8.29
N ILE A 6 -2.19 -13.83 -7.98
CA ILE A 6 -2.52 -14.30 -6.63
C ILE A 6 -1.39 -13.92 -5.66
N LEU A 7 -0.14 -14.21 -6.02
CA LEU A 7 1.02 -13.83 -5.20
C LEU A 7 1.09 -12.31 -5.01
N PHE A 8 0.84 -11.54 -6.07
CA PHE A 8 0.80 -10.09 -6.01
C PHE A 8 -0.29 -9.57 -5.07
N ALA A 9 -1.52 -10.11 -5.18
CA ALA A 9 -2.61 -9.77 -4.26
C ALA A 9 -2.25 -10.12 -2.81
N LEU A 10 -1.63 -11.27 -2.58
CA LEU A 10 -1.19 -11.72 -1.25
C LEU A 10 -0.16 -10.76 -0.64
N ILE A 11 0.81 -10.30 -1.42
CA ILE A 11 1.79 -9.29 -1.01
C ILE A 11 1.07 -7.98 -0.66
N LEU A 12 0.16 -7.50 -1.52
CA LEU A 12 -0.62 -6.28 -1.26
C LEU A 12 -1.42 -6.37 0.04
N PHE A 13 -2.08 -7.49 0.30
CA PHE A 13 -2.81 -7.72 1.55
C PHE A 13 -1.89 -7.77 2.77
N ALA A 14 -0.74 -8.44 2.66
CA ALA A 14 0.24 -8.49 3.75
C ALA A 14 0.77 -7.09 4.08
N THR A 15 1.15 -6.31 3.06
CA THR A 15 1.61 -4.93 3.23
C THR A 15 0.50 -4.03 3.78
N ALA A 16 -0.72 -4.15 3.25
CA ALA A 16 -1.88 -3.41 3.75
C ALA A 16 -2.17 -3.73 5.22
N GLY A 17 -2.15 -5.01 5.60
CA GLY A 17 -2.34 -5.45 6.98
C GLY A 17 -1.27 -4.89 7.92
N PHE A 18 -0.01 -4.90 7.48
CA PHE A 18 1.09 -4.31 8.24
C PHE A 18 0.90 -2.80 8.47
N LEU A 19 0.53 -2.06 7.42
CA LEU A 19 0.28 -0.62 7.49
C LEU A 19 -0.95 -0.26 8.34
N LEU A 20 -2.04 -1.01 8.19
CA LEU A 20 -3.28 -0.83 8.96
C LEU A 20 -3.12 -1.14 10.44
N SER A 21 -2.23 -2.07 10.79
CA SER A 21 -1.93 -2.42 12.18
C SER A 21 -1.33 -1.24 12.96
N GLY A 22 -0.92 -0.15 12.32
CA GLY A 22 -0.34 1.02 12.97
C GLY A 22 1.08 0.80 13.49
N LYS A 23 1.58 -0.44 13.53
CA LYS A 23 2.96 -0.79 13.88
C LYS A 23 4.00 -0.12 12.98
N ALA A 24 3.60 0.27 11.78
CA ALA A 24 4.46 1.03 10.87
C ALA A 24 4.85 2.41 11.40
N SER A 25 4.09 3.02 12.34
CA SER A 25 4.50 4.30 12.93
C SER A 25 5.79 4.20 13.74
N ILE A 26 6.09 3.00 14.30
CA ILE A 26 7.32 2.72 15.05
C ILE A 26 8.57 2.85 14.16
N LEU A 27 8.43 2.77 12.82
CA LEU A 27 9.54 3.00 11.89
C LEU A 27 10.03 4.45 11.90
N ILE A 28 9.24 5.40 12.41
CA ILE A 28 9.63 6.80 12.56
C ILE A 28 10.28 6.96 13.94
N ILE A 29 11.60 6.80 13.99
CA ILE A 29 12.38 6.78 15.25
C ILE A 29 12.40 8.16 15.95
N ASN A 30 12.17 9.25 15.21
CA ASN A 30 12.28 10.63 15.69
C ASN A 30 10.90 11.33 15.79
N GLU A 31 9.90 10.59 16.24
CA GLU A 31 8.51 11.03 16.24
C GLU A 31 8.26 12.09 17.32
N LYS A 32 7.90 13.31 16.91
CA LYS A 32 7.45 14.36 17.85
C LYS A 32 6.11 13.93 18.47
N GLU A 33 5.94 14.15 19.77
CA GLU A 33 4.79 13.70 20.58
C GLU A 33 3.42 14.08 19.98
N ASN A 34 3.34 15.21 19.26
CA ASN A 34 2.11 15.67 18.58
C ASN A 34 1.88 15.12 17.15
N GLN A 35 2.84 14.38 16.58
CA GLN A 35 2.75 13.86 15.21
C GLN A 35 2.40 12.36 15.14
N HIS A 36 2.39 11.66 16.28
CA HIS A 36 2.16 10.21 16.30
C HIS A 36 0.79 9.81 15.74
N ALA A 37 -0.26 10.53 16.15
CA ALA A 37 -1.60 10.32 15.60
C ALA A 37 -1.67 10.62 14.09
N ALA A 38 -0.99 11.67 13.62
CA ALA A 38 -0.97 12.03 12.20
C ALA A 38 -0.21 11.00 11.34
N ASN A 39 0.86 10.42 11.88
CA ASN A 39 1.63 9.36 11.22
C ASN A 39 0.85 8.05 11.18
N GLN A 40 0.16 7.69 12.27
CA GLN A 40 -0.74 6.53 12.27
C GLN A 40 -1.87 6.65 11.24
N VAL A 41 -2.49 7.83 11.13
CA VAL A 41 -3.53 8.09 10.11
C VAL A 41 -2.94 8.00 8.71
N PHE A 42 -1.73 8.53 8.49
CA PHE A 42 -1.02 8.39 7.22
C PHE A 42 -0.84 6.91 6.85
N PHE A 43 -0.23 6.10 7.71
CA PHE A 43 -0.03 4.67 7.43
C PHE A 43 -1.34 3.92 7.21
N LYS A 44 -2.39 4.20 8.02
CA LYS A 44 -3.71 3.59 7.84
C LYS A 44 -4.35 3.95 6.49
N SER A 45 -4.22 5.21 6.04
CA SER A 45 -4.78 5.65 4.76
C SER A 45 -4.15 4.91 3.57
N TYR A 46 -2.82 4.76 3.57
CA TYR A 46 -2.12 4.00 2.53
C TYR A 46 -2.37 2.49 2.65
N GLY A 47 -2.49 1.97 3.88
CA GLY A 47 -2.90 0.59 4.10
C GLY A 47 -4.28 0.29 3.53
N ALA A 48 -5.25 1.19 3.68
CA ALA A 48 -6.57 1.07 3.08
C ALA A 48 -6.53 1.12 1.55
N LEU A 49 -5.72 2.01 0.96
CA LEU A 49 -5.50 2.08 -0.49
C LEU A 49 -4.92 0.77 -1.03
N LEU A 50 -3.88 0.22 -0.37
CA LEU A 50 -3.27 -1.04 -0.77
C LEU A 50 -4.21 -2.23 -0.59
N LEU A 51 -5.09 -2.21 0.42
CA LEU A 51 -6.12 -3.22 0.59
C LEU A 51 -7.12 -3.19 -0.57
N LEU A 52 -7.54 -2.00 -0.99
CA LEU A 52 -8.41 -1.83 -2.16
C LEU A 52 -7.70 -2.33 -3.43
N CYS A 53 -6.41 -2.02 -3.62
CA CYS A 53 -5.61 -2.59 -4.69
C CYS A 53 -5.56 -4.13 -4.61
N GLY A 54 -5.40 -4.72 -3.43
CA GLY A 54 -5.42 -6.18 -3.25
C GLY A 54 -6.75 -6.82 -3.67
N ILE A 55 -7.88 -6.21 -3.30
CA ILE A 55 -9.22 -6.65 -3.74
C ILE A 55 -9.34 -6.53 -5.26
N PHE A 56 -8.90 -5.41 -5.83
CA PHE A 56 -8.94 -5.19 -7.27
C PHE A 56 -8.05 -6.17 -8.04
N ALA A 57 -6.89 -6.51 -7.48
CA ALA A 57 -5.99 -7.54 -8.01
C ALA A 57 -6.68 -8.91 -8.06
N LEU A 58 -7.47 -9.27 -7.04
CA LEU A 58 -8.29 -10.51 -7.05
C LEU A 58 -9.37 -10.47 -8.14
N VAL A 59 -10.03 -9.35 -8.35
CA VAL A 59 -11.02 -9.20 -9.43
C VAL A 59 -10.37 -9.34 -10.81
N LEU A 60 -9.16 -8.77 -10.98
CA LEU A 60 -8.37 -8.88 -12.20
C LEU A 60 -7.98 -10.31 -12.55
N ILE A 61 -7.96 -11.24 -11.58
CA ILE A 61 -7.71 -12.67 -11.86
C ILE A 61 -8.73 -13.22 -12.85
N PHE A 62 -9.98 -12.77 -12.75
CA PHE A 62 -11.08 -13.20 -13.61
C PHE A 62 -11.13 -12.43 -14.95
N ILE A 63 -10.41 -11.30 -15.05
CA ILE A 63 -10.43 -10.41 -16.22
C ILE A 63 -9.06 -10.44 -16.92
N HIS A 64 -8.97 -11.14 -18.04
CA HIS A 64 -7.72 -11.31 -18.81
C HIS A 64 -7.36 -10.11 -19.71
N SER A 65 -7.74 -8.88 -19.32
CA SER A 65 -7.39 -7.67 -20.08
C SER A 65 -5.98 -7.18 -19.72
N THR A 66 -5.05 -7.31 -20.66
CA THR A 66 -3.65 -6.88 -20.49
C THR A 66 -3.51 -5.38 -20.26
N TRP A 67 -4.33 -4.56 -20.91
CA TRP A 67 -4.35 -3.10 -20.70
C TRP A 67 -4.76 -2.72 -19.29
N LEU A 68 -5.78 -3.40 -18.75
CA LEU A 68 -6.26 -3.17 -17.39
C LEU A 68 -5.19 -3.53 -16.36
N LEU A 69 -4.49 -4.63 -16.58
CA LEU A 69 -3.39 -5.09 -15.72
C LEU A 69 -2.20 -4.12 -15.73
N LEU A 70 -1.85 -3.57 -16.90
CA LEU A 70 -0.78 -2.59 -17.02
C LEU A 70 -1.13 -1.26 -16.35
N LEU A 71 -2.36 -0.77 -16.54
CA LEU A 71 -2.84 0.45 -15.87
C LEU A 71 -2.87 0.26 -14.34
N PHE A 72 -3.34 -0.90 -13.89
CA PHE A 72 -3.33 -1.26 -12.47
C PHE A 72 -1.92 -1.34 -11.88
N LEU A 73 -0.96 -1.89 -12.62
CA LEU A 73 0.45 -1.93 -12.21
C LEU A 73 1.02 -0.51 -12.05
N VAL A 74 0.81 0.36 -13.04
CA VAL A 74 1.25 1.77 -12.99
C VAL A 74 0.63 2.50 -11.80
N ALA A 75 -0.67 2.32 -11.56
CA ALA A 75 -1.37 2.91 -10.42
C ALA A 75 -0.78 2.42 -9.08
N THR A 76 -0.49 1.12 -8.96
CA THR A 76 0.10 0.56 -7.74
C THR A 76 1.52 1.08 -7.50
N CYS A 77 2.33 1.18 -8.56
CA CYS A 77 3.66 1.79 -8.48
C CYS A 77 3.59 3.27 -8.06
N ALA A 78 2.64 4.04 -8.59
CA ALA A 78 2.44 5.43 -8.21
C ALA A 78 2.05 5.58 -6.72
N ILE A 79 1.17 4.71 -6.22
CA ILE A 79 0.81 4.69 -4.78
C ILE A 79 2.03 4.39 -3.92
N MET A 80 2.85 3.41 -4.31
CA MET A 80 4.08 3.06 -3.58
C MET A 80 5.09 4.21 -3.58
N LEU A 81 5.26 4.92 -4.70
CA LEU A 81 6.11 6.10 -4.79
C LEU A 81 5.63 7.23 -3.88
N LEU A 82 4.32 7.51 -3.87
CA LEU A 82 3.72 8.51 -2.98
C LEU A 82 3.91 8.14 -1.51
N LEU A 83 3.79 6.84 -1.17
CA LEU A 83 4.07 6.34 0.17
C LEU A 83 5.52 6.59 0.57
N ILE A 84 6.49 6.28 -0.30
CA ILE A 84 7.93 6.49 -0.03
C ILE A 84 8.25 7.98 0.12
N LEU A 85 7.75 8.83 -0.78
CA LEU A 85 7.94 10.28 -0.70
C LEU A 85 7.31 10.88 0.56
N GLY A 86 6.10 10.43 0.91
CA GLY A 86 5.42 10.85 2.13
C GLY A 86 6.11 10.36 3.40
N LEU A 87 6.73 9.18 3.35
CA LEU A 87 7.57 8.65 4.43
C LEU A 87 8.85 9.47 4.58
N ASN A 88 9.55 9.76 3.49
CA ASN A 88 10.80 10.54 3.51
C ASN A 88 10.58 11.92 4.14
N ARG A 89 9.50 12.61 3.74
CA ARG A 89 9.09 13.90 4.34
C ARG A 89 8.74 13.86 5.82
N ARG A 90 8.48 12.69 6.39
CA ARG A 90 8.15 12.51 7.82
C ARG A 90 9.35 12.04 8.65
N ILE A 91 10.38 11.50 7.99
CA ILE A 91 11.63 11.07 8.61
C ILE A 91 12.64 12.24 8.67
N ASP A 92 12.71 13.05 7.60
CA ASP A 92 13.47 14.31 7.53
C ASP A 92 12.86 15.41 8.44
#